data_AF-A0A1A2N297-F1
#
_entry.id   AF-A0A1A2N297-F1
#
_cell.length_a   1.000
_cell.length_b   1.000
_cell.length_c   1.000
_cell.angle_alpha   90.00
_cell.angle_beta   90.00
_cell.angle_gamma   90.00
#
_symmetry.space_group_name_H-M   'P 1'
#
loop_
_entity.id
_entity.type
_entity.pdbx_description
1 polymer ?
#
loop_
_entity_poly.entity_id
_entity_poly.type
_entity_poly.pdbx_seq_one_letter_code
_entity_poly.pdbx_strand_id
1 'polypeptide(L)'
;MSYEKLSDAAAAAVVWSLISDVAAERKDEARKWLAEHMGPEALAAKAIANGSDIGKASWVEGKPKPVVANPVLFTEFVCEHYPDELIRMVNPAFQKQLLTKATVVEGVLIDGNGVPIPGVQIRQSEPYVSVRKSDAAREVVDQLLDGGRLSLDGITQPELEAGGQ
;
A
#
# COMPACT_ATOMS: atom_id res chain seq x y z
N MET A 1 -11.31 -19.33 10.98
CA MET A 1 -10.39 -19.99 10.03
C MET A 1 -9.17 -20.49 10.78
N SER A 2 -9.00 -21.80 10.88
CA SER A 2 -7.74 -22.40 11.32
C SER A 2 -7.02 -22.87 10.05
N TYR A 3 -5.79 -22.42 9.83
CA TYR A 3 -5.00 -22.88 8.70
C TYR A 3 -4.35 -24.20 9.09
N GLU A 4 -4.63 -25.27 8.36
CA GLU A 4 -4.03 -26.59 8.64
C GLU A 4 -2.57 -26.66 8.18
N LYS A 5 -2.19 -25.89 7.15
CA LYS A 5 -0.82 -25.86 6.60
C LYS A 5 -0.36 -24.44 6.28
N LEU A 6 0.97 -24.22 6.34
CA LEU A 6 1.60 -22.94 5.97
C LEU A 6 1.33 -22.56 4.51
N SER A 7 1.21 -23.55 3.61
CA SER A 7 0.85 -23.34 2.20
C SER A 7 -0.53 -22.73 2.05
N ASP A 8 -1.49 -23.12 2.90
CA ASP A 8 -2.86 -22.62 2.84
C ASP A 8 -2.93 -21.18 3.33
N ALA A 9 -2.19 -20.85 4.39
CA ALA A 9 -2.04 -19.49 4.88
C ALA A 9 -1.35 -18.58 3.84
N ALA A 10 -0.29 -19.08 3.18
CA ALA A 10 0.39 -18.36 2.11
C ALA A 10 -0.52 -18.13 0.89
N ALA A 11 -1.27 -19.17 0.48
CA ALA A 11 -2.24 -19.06 -0.61
C ALA A 11 -3.32 -18.02 -0.27
N ALA A 12 -3.91 -18.08 0.92
CA ALA A 12 -4.89 -17.09 1.39
C ALA A 12 -4.31 -15.67 1.34
N ALA A 13 -3.08 -15.46 1.81
CA ALA A 13 -2.46 -14.15 1.80
C ALA A 13 -2.23 -13.59 0.38
N VAL A 14 -1.78 -14.44 -0.56
CA VAL A 14 -1.61 -14.05 -1.97
C VAL A 14 -2.96 -13.69 -2.61
N VAL A 15 -3.96 -14.53 -2.38
CA VAL A 15 -5.32 -14.36 -2.92
C VAL A 15 -5.94 -13.05 -2.42
N TRP A 16 -5.94 -12.80 -1.10
CA TRP A 16 -6.47 -11.56 -0.53
C TRP A 16 -5.69 -10.32 -0.98
N SER A 17 -4.37 -10.42 -1.10
CA SER A 17 -3.57 -9.32 -1.60
C SER A 17 -3.92 -8.98 -3.06
N LEU A 18 -4.17 -9.97 -3.92
CA LEU A 18 -4.61 -9.69 -5.29
C LEU A 18 -6.03 -9.11 -5.34
N ILE A 19 -6.96 -9.65 -4.57
CA ILE A 19 -8.34 -9.10 -4.49
C ILE A 19 -8.29 -7.63 -4.06
N SER A 20 -7.43 -7.29 -3.10
CA SER A 20 -7.23 -5.90 -2.68
C SER A 20 -6.76 -5.00 -3.81
N ASP A 21 -5.80 -5.45 -4.63
CA ASP A 21 -5.31 -4.67 -5.78
C ASP A 21 -6.41 -4.48 -6.82
N VAL A 22 -7.10 -5.56 -7.21
CA VAL A 22 -8.19 -5.50 -8.19
C VAL A 22 -9.36 -4.66 -7.68
N ALA A 23 -9.69 -4.76 -6.39
CA ALA A 23 -10.71 -3.91 -5.78
C ALA A 23 -10.31 -2.44 -5.76
N ALA A 24 -9.03 -2.13 -5.54
CA ALA A 24 -8.50 -0.77 -5.63
C ALA A 24 -8.62 -0.22 -7.06
N GLU A 25 -8.21 -1.00 -8.07
CA GLU A 25 -8.35 -0.66 -9.49
C GLU A 25 -9.82 -0.36 -9.85
N ARG A 26 -10.74 -1.28 -9.56
CA ARG A 26 -12.18 -1.13 -9.84
C ARG A 26 -12.80 0.04 -9.09
N LYS A 27 -12.39 0.28 -7.84
CA LYS A 27 -12.83 1.43 -7.06
C LYS A 27 -12.36 2.74 -7.69
N ASP A 28 -11.13 2.78 -8.18
CA ASP A 28 -10.58 3.97 -8.84
C ASP A 28 -11.24 4.23 -10.20
N GLU A 29 -11.55 3.18 -10.97
CA GLU A 29 -12.37 3.28 -12.19
C GLU A 29 -13.77 3.82 -11.89
N ALA A 30 -14.47 3.25 -10.89
CA ALA A 30 -15.78 3.74 -10.47
C ALA A 30 -15.73 5.20 -9.99
N ARG A 31 -14.65 5.60 -9.29
CA ARG A 31 -14.42 6.99 -8.89
C ARG A 31 -14.20 7.92 -10.08
N LYS A 32 -13.43 7.51 -11.09
CA LYS A 32 -13.23 8.29 -12.31
C LYS A 32 -14.55 8.50 -13.03
N TRP A 33 -15.33 7.43 -13.20
CA TRP A 33 -16.65 7.52 -13.81
C TRP A 33 -17.56 8.47 -13.03
N LEU A 34 -17.60 8.36 -11.70
CA LEU A 34 -18.35 9.30 -10.84
C LEU A 34 -17.83 10.73 -10.99
N ALA A 35 -16.53 10.96 -11.12
CA ALA A 35 -15.97 12.30 -11.30
C ALA A 35 -16.33 12.92 -12.67
N GLU A 36 -16.54 12.10 -13.70
CA GLU A 36 -17.00 12.54 -15.03
C GLU A 36 -18.51 12.84 -15.07
N HIS A 37 -19.29 12.17 -14.22
CA HIS A 37 -20.76 12.23 -14.24
C HIS A 37 -21.37 13.02 -13.08
N MET A 38 -20.58 13.32 -12.04
CA MET A 38 -20.96 14.22 -10.94
C MET A 38 -20.41 15.62 -11.18
N GLY A 39 -21.06 16.61 -10.58
CA GLY A 39 -20.72 18.00 -10.76
C GLY A 39 -21.62 18.90 -9.92
N PRO A 40 -21.66 20.21 -10.19
CA PRO A 40 -22.50 21.17 -9.44
C PRO A 40 -23.99 20.79 -9.40
N GLU A 41 -24.50 20.16 -10.46
CA GLU A 41 -25.90 19.71 -10.57
C GLU A 41 -26.16 18.32 -9.93
N ALA A 42 -25.11 17.57 -9.60
CA ALA A 42 -25.18 16.23 -9.04
C ALA A 42 -24.22 16.09 -7.85
N LEU A 43 -24.53 16.81 -6.76
CA LEU A 43 -23.65 16.95 -5.60
C LEU A 43 -23.50 15.68 -4.76
N ALA A 44 -24.45 14.75 -4.82
CA ALA A 44 -24.38 13.50 -4.08
C ALA A 44 -25.21 12.39 -4.75
N ALA A 45 -24.73 11.16 -4.63
CA ALA A 45 -25.45 9.95 -5.04
C ALA A 45 -25.42 8.92 -3.91
N LYS A 46 -26.56 8.31 -3.60
CA LYS A 46 -26.64 7.20 -2.65
C LYS A 46 -26.08 5.94 -3.30
N ALA A 47 -25.25 5.20 -2.57
CA ALA A 47 -24.82 3.87 -2.95
C ALA A 47 -25.84 2.88 -2.40
N ILE A 48 -26.63 2.25 -3.27
CA ILE A 48 -27.59 1.22 -2.90
C ILE A 48 -27.13 -0.10 -3.47
N ALA A 49 -27.00 -1.12 -2.63
CA ALA A 49 -26.71 -2.50 -3.04
C ALA A 49 -27.69 -3.44 -2.36
N ASN A 50 -28.24 -4.40 -3.12
CA ASN A 50 -29.24 -5.35 -2.62
C ASN A 50 -30.44 -4.67 -1.91
N GLY A 51 -30.91 -3.55 -2.47
CA GLY A 51 -32.01 -2.76 -1.92
C GLY A 51 -31.69 -2.01 -0.61
N SER A 52 -30.44 -2.08 -0.13
CA SER A 52 -30.00 -1.43 1.10
C SER A 52 -29.07 -0.25 0.81
N ASP A 53 -29.23 0.84 1.56
CA ASP A 53 -28.31 1.99 1.54
C ASP A 53 -26.98 1.58 2.19
N ILE A 54 -25.91 1.58 1.41
CA ILE A 54 -24.55 1.18 1.83
C ILE A 54 -23.58 2.37 1.88
N GLY A 55 -24.06 3.59 1.63
CA GLY A 55 -23.25 4.81 1.70
C GLY A 55 -23.60 5.87 0.66
N LYS A 56 -22.67 6.80 0.41
CA LYS A 56 -22.85 7.87 -0.58
C LYS A 56 -21.54 8.29 -1.25
N ALA A 57 -21.62 8.71 -2.50
CA ALA A 57 -20.62 9.52 -3.18
C ALA A 57 -21.03 11.00 -3.08
N SER A 58 -20.06 11.91 -2.99
CA SER A 58 -20.33 13.36 -2.92
C SER A 58 -19.31 14.13 -3.73
N TRP A 59 -19.78 15.10 -4.52
CA TRP A 59 -18.95 16.05 -5.23
C TRP A 59 -18.45 17.11 -4.26
N VAL A 60 -17.15 17.38 -4.27
CA VAL A 60 -16.52 18.41 -3.45
C VAL A 60 -15.74 19.33 -4.39
N GLU A 61 -16.13 20.60 -4.41
CA GLU A 61 -15.44 21.60 -5.20
C GLU A 61 -14.02 21.83 -4.65
N GLY A 62 -13.03 21.82 -5.55
CA GLY A 62 -11.65 22.10 -5.20
C GLY A 62 -11.48 23.54 -4.76
N LYS A 63 -11.31 23.78 -3.46
CA LYS A 63 -10.96 25.11 -2.97
C LYS A 63 -9.57 25.49 -3.49
N PRO A 64 -9.37 26.75 -3.97
CA PRO A 64 -8.04 27.22 -4.33
C PRO A 64 -7.13 27.11 -3.11
N LYS A 65 -6.10 26.28 -3.24
CA LYS A 65 -5.07 26.13 -2.22
C LYS A 65 -3.82 26.82 -2.73
N PRO A 66 -3.19 27.70 -1.94
CA PRO A 66 -1.86 28.17 -2.28
C PRO A 66 -0.95 26.94 -2.38
N VAL A 67 -0.27 26.83 -3.52
CA VAL A 67 0.75 25.81 -3.75
C VAL A 67 2.09 26.50 -3.87
N VAL A 68 3.12 25.88 -3.32
CA VAL A 68 4.50 26.35 -3.48
C VAL A 68 4.92 26.07 -4.92
N ALA A 69 4.86 27.09 -5.78
CA ALA A 69 5.19 26.97 -7.19
C ALA A 69 6.70 26.79 -7.43
N ASN A 70 7.54 27.41 -6.58
CA ASN A 70 8.98 27.24 -6.62
C ASN A 70 9.49 26.91 -5.20
N PRO A 71 9.78 25.61 -4.93
CA PRO A 71 10.25 25.17 -3.62
C PRO A 71 11.56 25.83 -3.17
N VAL A 72 12.45 26.16 -4.09
CA VAL A 72 13.77 26.74 -3.76
C VAL A 72 13.57 28.17 -3.23
N LEU A 73 12.90 29.03 -4.00
CA LEU A 73 12.62 30.40 -3.60
C LEU A 73 11.79 30.48 -2.31
N PHE A 74 10.83 29.55 -2.14
CA PHE A 74 10.03 29.49 -0.92
C PHE A 74 10.86 29.07 0.29
N THR A 75 11.76 28.09 0.12
CA THR A 75 12.66 27.65 1.20
C THR A 75 13.63 28.76 1.60
N GLU A 76 14.16 29.52 0.63
CA GLU A 76 15.02 30.68 0.90
C GLU A 76 14.25 31.75 1.70
N PHE A 77 13.03 32.09 1.29
CA PHE A 77 12.16 33.03 2.02
C PHE A 77 11.90 32.57 3.46
N VAL A 78 11.58 31.29 3.66
CA VAL A 78 11.36 30.71 5.00
C VAL A 78 12.65 30.73 5.82
N CYS A 79 13.80 30.40 5.21
CA CYS A 79 15.09 30.45 5.89
C CYS A 79 15.46 31.86 6.35
N GLU A 80 15.08 32.89 5.60
CA GLU A 80 15.36 34.29 5.91
C GLU A 80 14.39 34.87 6.95
N HIS A 81 13.09 34.59 6.84
CA HIS A 81 12.06 35.24 7.66
C HIS A 81 11.60 34.40 8.86
N TYR A 82 11.72 33.07 8.78
CA TYR A 82 11.23 32.12 9.78
C TYR A 82 12.22 30.96 9.98
N PRO A 83 13.48 31.23 10.37
CA PRO A 83 14.53 30.21 10.45
C PRO A 83 14.22 29.09 11.46
N ASP A 84 13.52 29.42 12.55
CA ASP A 84 13.12 28.45 13.58
C ASP A 84 12.00 27.50 13.12
N GLU A 85 11.28 27.85 12.05
CA GLU A 85 10.24 27.02 11.43
C GLU A 85 10.83 26.02 10.41
N LEU A 86 12.14 26.09 10.12
CA LEU A 86 12.79 25.20 9.16
C LEU A 86 13.39 23.97 9.86
N ILE A 87 12.75 22.82 9.66
CA ILE A 87 13.26 21.54 10.14
C ILE A 87 14.38 21.06 9.21
N ARG A 88 15.62 21.11 9.69
CA ARG A 88 16.78 20.52 9.02
C ARG A 88 16.77 19.00 9.22
N MET A 89 16.43 18.27 8.17
CA MET A 89 16.39 16.81 8.18
C MET A 89 17.25 16.25 7.05
N VAL A 90 17.91 15.12 7.29
CA VAL A 90 18.57 14.36 6.23
C VAL A 90 17.49 13.82 5.29
N ASN A 91 17.68 13.97 3.98
CA ASN A 91 16.76 13.41 2.98
C ASN A 91 16.55 11.90 3.24
N PRO A 92 15.31 11.42 3.47
CA PRO A 92 15.03 10.02 3.79
C PRO A 92 15.54 9.03 2.73
N ALA A 93 15.49 9.39 1.45
CA ALA A 93 15.99 8.55 0.37
C ALA A 93 17.51 8.41 0.43
N PHE A 94 18.22 9.52 0.68
CA PHE A 94 19.67 9.52 0.84
C PHE A 94 20.07 8.78 2.11
N GLN A 95 19.39 9.01 3.24
CA GLN A 95 19.61 8.27 4.48
C GLN A 95 19.47 6.77 4.24
N LYS A 96 18.42 6.31 3.54
CA LYS A 96 18.24 4.90 3.20
C LYS A 96 19.39 4.37 2.33
N GLN A 97 19.81 5.13 1.31
CA GLN A 97 20.93 4.73 0.43
C GLN A 97 22.25 4.64 1.20
N LEU A 98 22.54 5.62 2.06
CA LEU A 98 23.72 5.64 2.92
C LEU A 98 23.75 4.42 3.84
N LEU A 99 22.63 4.12 4.51
CA LEU A 99 22.51 2.97 5.40
C LEU A 99 22.54 1.63 4.67
N THR A 100 22.04 1.54 3.43
CA THR A 100 22.12 0.31 2.62
C THR A 100 23.55 -0.03 2.23
N LYS A 101 24.39 0.99 2.02
CA LYS A 101 25.81 0.83 1.69
C LYS A 101 26.71 0.71 2.92
N ALA A 102 26.14 0.92 4.11
CA ALA A 102 26.91 0.89 5.34
C ALA A 102 27.32 -0.55 5.66
N THR A 103 28.55 -0.71 6.14
CA THR A 103 29.07 -2.01 6.59
C THR A 103 29.46 -1.92 8.05
N VAL A 104 29.53 -3.08 8.70
CA VAL A 104 29.91 -3.19 10.11
C VAL A 104 31.35 -3.66 10.16
N VAL A 105 32.23 -2.82 10.70
CA VAL A 105 33.62 -3.16 10.96
C VAL A 105 33.86 -2.94 12.44
N GLU A 106 34.21 -4.02 13.15
CA GLU A 106 34.50 -4.00 14.59
C GLU A 106 33.37 -3.37 15.46
N GLY A 107 32.12 -3.56 15.05
CA GLY A 107 30.94 -3.02 15.75
C GLY A 107 30.62 -1.55 15.45
N VAL A 108 31.39 -0.91 14.54
CA VAL A 108 31.13 0.45 14.06
C VAL A 108 30.52 0.37 12.66
N LEU A 109 29.44 1.12 12.44
CA LEU A 109 28.86 1.34 11.12
C LEU A 109 29.72 2.34 10.34
N ILE A 110 30.26 1.90 9.22
CA ILE A 110 31.02 2.73 8.27
C ILE A 110 30.24 2.87 6.97
N ASP A 111 30.32 4.03 6.31
CA ASP A 111 29.73 4.24 5.00
C ASP A 111 30.52 3.51 3.89
N GLY A 112 30.06 3.62 2.65
CA GLY A 112 30.72 3.00 1.49
C GLY A 112 32.12 3.55 1.17
N ASN A 113 32.56 4.62 1.84
CA ASN A 113 33.89 5.21 1.72
C ASN A 113 34.77 4.91 2.95
N GLY A 114 34.29 4.13 3.91
CA GLY A 114 35.01 3.80 5.15
C GLY A 114 34.89 4.86 6.25
N VAL A 115 33.98 5.83 6.14
CA VAL A 115 33.76 6.87 7.14
C VAL A 115 32.76 6.39 8.19
N PRO A 116 33.09 6.45 9.50
CA PRO A 116 32.14 6.10 10.56
C PRO A 116 30.86 6.95 10.50
N ILE A 117 29.70 6.31 10.64
CA ILE A 117 28.39 6.96 10.65
C ILE A 117 27.92 7.14 12.11
N PRO A 118 28.11 8.32 12.73
CA PRO A 118 27.68 8.55 14.10
C PRO A 118 26.15 8.58 14.23
N GLY A 119 25.63 8.15 15.38
CA GLY A 119 24.20 8.26 15.71
C GLY A 119 23.29 7.16 15.14
N VAL A 120 23.87 6.12 14.51
CA VAL A 120 23.11 4.98 13.95
C VAL A 120 23.40 3.72 14.76
N GLN A 121 22.34 3.01 15.14
CA GLN A 121 22.42 1.72 15.84
C GLN A 121 21.90 0.61 14.93
N ILE A 122 22.54 -0.55 14.99
CA ILE A 122 22.03 -1.76 14.34
C ILE A 122 20.89 -2.28 15.20
N ARG A 123 19.68 -2.26 14.65
CA ARG A 123 18.56 -3.02 15.21
C ARG A 123 18.32 -4.24 14.33
N GLN A 124 18.44 -5.42 14.91
CA GLN A 124 17.92 -6.62 14.29
C GLN A 124 16.40 -6.59 14.43
N SER A 125 15.69 -6.36 13.34
CA SER A 125 14.22 -6.46 13.32
C SER A 125 13.81 -7.91 13.51
N GLU A 126 12.68 -8.13 14.18
CA GLU A 126 12.07 -9.45 14.27
C GLU A 126 11.76 -10.00 12.86
N PRO A 127 11.89 -11.33 12.65
CA PRO A 127 11.50 -11.95 11.39
C PRO A 127 10.05 -11.61 11.02
N TYR A 128 9.82 -11.14 9.79
CA TYR A 128 8.48 -10.87 9.27
C TYR A 128 8.18 -11.71 8.03
N VAL A 129 6.91 -12.05 7.83
CA VAL A 129 6.45 -12.77 6.63
C VAL A 129 6.24 -11.77 5.50
N SER A 130 6.93 -11.96 4.38
CA SER A 130 6.70 -11.20 3.14
C SER A 130 5.91 -12.06 2.15
N VAL A 131 4.81 -11.53 1.64
CA VAL A 131 3.95 -12.21 0.66
C VAL A 131 4.23 -11.62 -0.72
N ARG A 132 4.56 -12.47 -1.69
CA ARG A 132 4.79 -12.08 -3.09
C ARG A 132 3.86 -12.86 -4.00
N LYS A 133 3.25 -12.16 -4.94
CA LYS A 133 2.38 -12.74 -5.96
C LYS A 133 3.25 -13.28 -7.08
N SER A 134 2.90 -14.46 -7.60
CA SER A 134 3.45 -14.97 -8.85
C SER A 134 2.70 -14.38 -10.05
N ASP A 135 3.29 -14.43 -11.23
CA ASP A 135 2.66 -13.94 -12.46
C ASP A 135 1.32 -14.65 -12.77
N ALA A 136 1.20 -15.93 -12.44
CA ALA A 136 -0.02 -16.72 -12.60
C ALA A 136 -1.09 -16.49 -11.51
N ALA A 137 -0.79 -15.70 -10.46
CA ALA A 137 -1.72 -15.56 -9.32
C ALA A 137 -3.06 -14.94 -9.73
N ARG A 138 -3.05 -14.10 -10.78
CA ARG A 138 -4.27 -13.43 -11.25
C ARG A 138 -5.29 -14.41 -11.82
N GLU A 139 -4.87 -15.22 -12.77
CA GLU A 139 -5.71 -16.21 -13.42
C GLU A 139 -6.31 -17.20 -12.42
N VAL A 140 -5.52 -17.66 -11.45
CA VAL A 140 -5.99 -18.61 -10.43
C VAL A 140 -7.04 -17.98 -9.51
N VAL A 141 -6.86 -16.74 -9.09
CA VAL A 141 -7.83 -16.05 -8.22
C VAL A 141 -9.13 -15.76 -8.97
N ASP A 142 -9.06 -15.37 -10.24
CA ASP A 142 -10.25 -15.13 -11.07
C ASP A 142 -11.07 -16.42 -11.20
N GLN A 143 -10.41 -17.57 -11.46
CA GLN A 143 -11.09 -18.87 -11.48
C GLN A 143 -11.73 -19.24 -10.14
N LEU A 144 -11.09 -18.91 -9.01
CA LEU A 144 -11.65 -19.16 -7.68
C LEU A 144 -12.87 -18.28 -7.38
N LEU A 145 -12.87 -17.03 -7.84
CA LEU A 145 -14.00 -16.11 -7.74
C LEU A 145 -15.18 -16.58 -8.61
N ASP A 146 -14.92 -16.87 -9.89
CA ASP A 146 -15.96 -17.28 -10.84
C ASP A 146 -16.58 -18.64 -10.48
N GLY A 147 -15.78 -19.54 -9.91
CA GLY A 147 -16.23 -20.86 -9.43
C GLY A 147 -16.93 -20.84 -8.07
N GLY A 148 -17.08 -19.68 -7.41
CA GLY A 148 -17.66 -19.59 -6.06
C GLY A 148 -16.83 -20.28 -4.96
N ARG A 149 -15.57 -20.60 -5.25
CA ARG A 149 -14.64 -21.29 -4.33
C ARG A 149 -13.86 -20.32 -3.44
N LEU A 150 -14.12 -19.03 -3.61
CA LEU A 150 -13.65 -17.97 -2.73
C LEU A 150 -14.84 -17.35 -1.99
N SER A 151 -14.76 -17.27 -0.67
CA SER A 151 -15.71 -16.56 0.18
C SER A 151 -15.02 -15.48 0.99
N LEU A 152 -15.79 -14.51 1.51
CA LEU A 152 -15.28 -13.55 2.50
C LEU A 152 -14.79 -14.25 3.78
N ASP A 153 -15.24 -15.47 4.00
CA ASP A 153 -14.81 -16.36 5.09
C ASP A 153 -13.62 -17.25 4.73
N GLY A 154 -12.95 -17.02 3.59
CA GLY A 154 -11.72 -17.69 3.17
C GLY A 154 -11.82 -18.50 1.88
N ILE A 155 -10.77 -19.26 1.59
CA ILE A 155 -10.71 -20.19 0.44
C ILE A 155 -11.46 -21.47 0.81
N THR A 156 -12.44 -21.83 0.00
CA THR A 156 -13.15 -23.11 0.12
C THR A 156 -12.41 -24.14 -0.72
N GLN A 157 -11.63 -25.00 -0.07
CA GLN A 157 -11.03 -26.15 -0.74
C GLN A 157 -12.11 -27.22 -0.94
N PRO A 158 -12.23 -27.83 -2.14
CA PRO A 158 -13.07 -29.00 -2.33
C PRO A 158 -12.47 -30.11 -1.49
N GLU A 159 -13.33 -30.85 -0.78
CA GLU A 159 -12.95 -32.13 -0.22
C GLU A 159 -12.44 -32.99 -1.38
N LEU A 160 -11.12 -33.22 -1.41
CA LEU A 160 -10.55 -34.24 -2.27
C LEU A 160 -11.12 -35.56 -1.77
N GLU A 161 -12.07 -36.14 -2.50
CA GLU A 161 -12.41 -37.54 -2.32
C GLU A 161 -11.10 -38.33 -2.43
N ALA A 162 -10.74 -38.98 -1.33
CA ALA A 162 -9.67 -39.95 -1.30
C ALA A 162 -10.06 -41.08 -2.26
N GLY A 163 -9.65 -40.94 -3.52
CA GLY A 163 -9.75 -41.98 -4.54
C GLY A 163 -8.89 -43.16 -4.09
N GLY A 164 -9.57 -44.25 -3.71
CA GLY A 164 -8.92 -45.48 -3.29
C GLY A 164 -8.18 -46.19 -4.41
N GLN A 165 -7.04 -46.79 -4.03
CA GLN A 165 -6.75 -48.20 -4.26
C GLN A 165 -5.75 -48.69 -3.21
#